data_AF-A0A061S0H6-F1
#
_entry.id   AF-A0A061S0H6-F1
#
_cell.length_a   1.000
_cell.length_b   1.000
_cell.length_c   1.000
_cell.angle_alpha   90.00
_cell.angle_beta   90.00
_cell.angle_gamma   90.00
#
_symmetry.space_group_name_H-M   'P 1'
#
loop_
_entity.id
_entity.type
_entity.pdbx_description
1 polymer ?
#
loop_
_entity_poly.entity_id
_entity_poly.type
_entity_poly.pdbx_seq_one_letter_code
_entity_poly.pdbx_strand_id
1 'polypeptide(L)'
;MRSSPPRTPVKAFVAESVDMPDQITAGKPTSGEPSLIQDSSVAHFFTKPWYALGSQLKGKTPGNMYMNENAVRARAGLLHITAWLVVILLTYTYGLEYHANDKQKESVLKPFEVMKFLAPVIIWEFLFSAFFGMTPLAPYGVAATVLTIKQHPVWKPAGPKRFAWLLGVGLVTGCVIAGVLEKRFVALGLACTCLVLTWMEVALGFCLGCFVFNKIAKLRGQEECAECKLPDMPGGG
;
A
#
# COMPACT_ATOMS: atom_id res chain seq x y z
N MET A 1 16.05 0.87 -61.71
CA MET A 1 15.03 0.59 -60.67
C MET A 1 15.47 -0.65 -59.92
N ARG A 2 15.83 -0.49 -58.64
CA ARG A 2 16.57 -1.46 -57.84
C ARG A 2 15.58 -2.40 -57.14
N SER A 3 15.51 -3.65 -57.58
CA SER A 3 14.73 -4.72 -56.93
C SER A 3 15.49 -5.25 -55.72
N SER A 4 14.92 -5.11 -54.53
CA SER A 4 15.44 -5.75 -53.31
C SER A 4 14.82 -7.16 -53.18
N PRO A 5 15.62 -8.18 -52.77
CA PRO A 5 15.11 -9.53 -52.57
C PRO A 5 14.27 -9.66 -51.29
N PRO A 6 13.37 -10.66 -51.21
CA PRO A 6 12.53 -10.90 -50.04
C PRO A 6 13.35 -11.42 -48.85
N ARG A 7 13.08 -10.87 -47.66
CA ARG A 7 13.63 -11.36 -46.39
C ARG A 7 12.99 -12.69 -46.01
N THR A 8 13.81 -13.70 -45.76
CA THR A 8 13.44 -14.98 -45.18
C THR A 8 12.95 -14.81 -43.74
N PRO A 9 11.90 -15.54 -43.31
CA PRO A 9 11.53 -15.59 -41.90
C PRO A 9 12.52 -16.49 -41.14
N VAL A 10 13.11 -15.93 -40.08
CA VAL A 10 13.86 -16.66 -39.06
C VAL A 10 12.91 -17.66 -38.39
N LYS A 11 13.26 -18.95 -38.42
CA LYS A 11 12.54 -20.00 -37.69
C LYS A 11 12.61 -19.70 -36.19
N ALA A 12 11.49 -19.29 -35.60
CA ALA A 12 11.34 -19.28 -34.16
C ALA A 12 11.27 -20.74 -33.67
N PHE A 13 12.12 -21.03 -32.70
CA PHE A 13 12.24 -22.30 -32.00
C PHE A 13 10.88 -22.67 -31.37
N VAL A 14 10.29 -23.77 -31.83
CA VAL A 14 9.10 -24.37 -31.24
C VAL A 14 9.49 -24.89 -29.86
N ALA A 15 9.00 -24.25 -28.81
CA ALA A 15 8.97 -24.86 -27.48
C ALA A 15 7.78 -25.82 -27.47
N GLU A 16 8.09 -27.12 -27.44
CA GLU A 16 7.17 -28.22 -27.24
C GLU A 16 6.19 -27.91 -26.09
N SER A 17 4.90 -27.89 -26.38
CA SER A 17 3.84 -27.79 -25.39
C SER A 17 3.81 -29.07 -24.58
N VAL A 18 4.27 -29.01 -23.34
CA VAL A 18 3.97 -30.04 -22.34
C VAL A 18 2.48 -29.95 -22.04
N ASP A 19 1.72 -30.90 -22.57
CA ASP A 19 0.30 -31.10 -22.27
C ASP A 19 0.10 -31.26 -20.76
N MET A 20 -0.54 -30.25 -20.15
CA MET A 20 -1.05 -30.32 -18.79
C MET A 20 -2.55 -30.56 -18.90
N PRO A 21 -3.11 -31.61 -18.25
CA PRO A 21 -4.46 -32.08 -18.54
C PRO A 21 -5.52 -31.03 -18.24
N ASP A 22 -6.34 -30.78 -19.27
CA ASP A 22 -7.62 -30.08 -19.24
C ASP A 22 -8.53 -30.66 -18.15
N GLN A 23 -8.66 -29.98 -17.01
CA GLN A 23 -9.88 -29.89 -16.18
C GLN A 23 -9.72 -28.75 -15.14
N ILE A 24 -9.66 -27.50 -15.59
CA ILE A 24 -10.32 -26.41 -14.84
C ILE A 24 -11.19 -25.71 -15.87
N THR A 25 -12.41 -26.21 -15.99
CA THR A 25 -13.49 -25.54 -16.68
C THR A 25 -13.47 -24.07 -16.26
N ALA A 26 -13.28 -23.20 -17.24
CA ALA A 26 -13.42 -21.76 -17.07
C ALA A 26 -14.80 -21.51 -16.49
N GLY A 27 -14.83 -21.28 -15.18
CA GLY A 27 -16.02 -20.82 -14.48
C GLY A 27 -16.44 -19.51 -15.11
N LYS A 28 -17.53 -19.57 -15.87
CA LYS A 28 -18.41 -18.44 -16.19
C LYS A 28 -18.41 -17.49 -14.99
N PRO A 29 -18.21 -16.16 -15.14
CA PRO A 29 -18.22 -15.26 -14.01
C PRO A 29 -19.57 -15.39 -13.32
N THR A 30 -19.58 -16.07 -12.18
CA THR A 30 -20.75 -16.14 -11.31
C THR A 30 -21.05 -14.71 -10.96
N SER A 31 -22.14 -14.18 -11.53
CA SER A 31 -22.80 -12.98 -11.07
C SER A 31 -22.73 -12.98 -9.55
N GLY A 32 -21.98 -12.04 -8.97
CA GLY A 32 -21.78 -11.99 -7.53
C GLY A 32 -23.12 -12.15 -6.83
N GLU A 33 -23.20 -13.10 -5.91
CA GLU A 33 -24.39 -13.32 -5.12
C GLU A 33 -24.82 -11.96 -4.52
N PRO A 34 -26.08 -11.51 -4.70
CA PRO A 34 -26.49 -10.15 -4.33
C PRO A 34 -26.17 -9.74 -2.89
N SER A 35 -25.97 -10.72 -2.01
CA SER A 35 -25.60 -10.58 -0.60
C SER A 35 -24.22 -9.98 -0.35
N LEU A 36 -23.28 -10.11 -1.30
CA LEU A 36 -21.88 -9.65 -1.17
C LEU A 36 -21.63 -8.24 -1.73
N ILE A 37 -22.61 -7.65 -2.43
CA ILE A 37 -22.48 -6.33 -3.05
C ILE A 37 -22.98 -5.26 -2.07
N GLN A 38 -22.15 -4.26 -1.81
CA GLN A 38 -22.46 -3.12 -0.93
C GLN A 38 -22.87 -1.88 -1.73
N ASP A 39 -23.62 -0.99 -1.07
CA ASP A 39 -24.02 0.30 -1.65
C ASP A 39 -22.81 1.25 -1.70
N SER A 40 -22.60 1.92 -2.84
CA SER A 40 -21.53 2.90 -3.04
C SER A 40 -21.86 4.28 -2.47
N SER A 41 -23.12 4.58 -2.14
CA SER A 41 -23.52 5.89 -1.59
C SER A 41 -23.15 6.08 -0.12
N VAL A 42 -22.92 5.00 0.61
CA VAL A 42 -22.67 5.01 2.07
C VAL A 42 -21.31 4.41 2.38
N ALA A 43 -20.58 5.00 3.35
CA ALA A 43 -19.37 4.42 3.88
C ALA A 43 -19.70 3.21 4.78
N HIS A 44 -19.07 2.07 4.53
CA HIS A 44 -19.27 0.86 5.33
C HIS A 44 -18.08 0.65 6.27
N PHE A 45 -18.36 0.26 7.51
CA PHE A 45 -17.29 -0.08 8.46
C PHE A 45 -16.68 -1.46 8.16
N PHE A 46 -17.51 -2.46 7.86
CA PHE A 46 -17.07 -3.80 7.51
C PHE A 46 -17.18 -4.04 5.99
N THR A 47 -16.22 -4.80 5.46
CA THR A 47 -16.28 -5.37 4.11
C THR A 47 -17.21 -6.60 4.10
N LYS A 48 -17.69 -7.00 2.92
CA LYS A 48 -18.47 -8.24 2.74
C LYS A 48 -17.75 -9.17 1.74
N PRO A 49 -17.27 -10.34 2.17
CA PRO A 49 -17.17 -10.81 3.56
C PRO A 49 -16.19 -9.94 4.39
N TRP A 50 -16.25 -10.00 5.72
CA TRP A 50 -15.50 -9.11 6.63
C TRP A 50 -13.97 -9.20 6.51
N TYR A 51 -13.46 -10.27 5.92
CA TYR A 51 -12.04 -10.51 5.68
C TYR A 51 -11.60 -10.13 4.26
N ALA A 52 -12.50 -9.56 3.46
CA ALA A 52 -12.16 -9.12 2.11
C ALA A 52 -11.33 -7.84 2.14
N LEU A 53 -10.32 -7.77 1.28
CA LEU A 53 -9.44 -6.60 1.09
C LEU A 53 -10.21 -5.29 0.89
N GLY A 54 -11.39 -5.37 0.26
CA GLY A 54 -12.28 -4.25 0.02
C GLY A 54 -13.71 -4.76 -0.20
N SER A 55 -14.58 -3.84 -0.60
CA SER A 55 -15.99 -4.10 -0.87
C SER A 55 -16.25 -4.18 -2.36
N GLN A 56 -17.08 -5.12 -2.80
CA GLN A 56 -17.72 -5.02 -4.11
C GLN A 56 -18.87 -4.03 -4.03
N LEU A 57 -19.00 -3.16 -5.02
CA LEU A 57 -19.94 -2.04 -4.99
C LEU A 57 -20.94 -2.08 -6.13
N LYS A 58 -22.19 -1.73 -5.83
CA LYS A 58 -23.24 -1.59 -6.85
C LYS A 58 -22.90 -0.41 -7.79
N GLY A 59 -23.00 -0.65 -9.09
CA GLY A 59 -22.70 0.35 -10.13
C GLY A 59 -21.21 0.50 -10.47
N LYS A 60 -20.35 -0.39 -9.95
CA LYS A 60 -18.92 -0.47 -10.26
C LYS A 60 -18.59 -1.75 -11.02
N THR A 61 -17.36 -1.83 -11.55
CA THR A 61 -16.90 -2.98 -12.32
C THR A 61 -17.04 -4.27 -11.50
N PRO A 62 -17.87 -5.24 -11.94
CA PRO A 62 -18.11 -6.47 -11.17
C PRO A 62 -16.83 -7.26 -10.96
N GLY A 63 -16.66 -7.85 -9.77
CA GLY A 63 -15.47 -8.63 -9.42
C GLY A 63 -14.30 -7.81 -8.89
N ASN A 64 -14.29 -6.48 -9.09
CA ASN A 64 -13.26 -5.61 -8.53
C ASN A 64 -13.60 -5.20 -7.10
N MET A 65 -12.57 -5.15 -6.25
CA MET A 65 -12.67 -4.69 -4.87
C MET A 65 -12.36 -3.20 -4.78
N TYR A 66 -13.16 -2.47 -4.01
CA TYR A 66 -13.01 -1.03 -3.81
C TYR A 66 -12.84 -0.70 -2.34
N MET A 67 -12.21 0.44 -2.08
CA MET A 67 -11.91 0.93 -0.76
C MET A 67 -12.12 2.43 -0.69
N ASN A 68 -12.50 2.92 0.49
CA ASN A 68 -12.75 4.33 0.71
C ASN A 68 -11.41 5.09 0.81
N GLU A 69 -11.12 5.92 -0.18
CA GLU A 69 -9.89 6.71 -0.28
C GLU A 69 -9.75 7.68 0.90
N ASN A 70 -10.86 8.22 1.43
CA ASN A 70 -10.81 9.11 2.59
C ASN A 70 -10.26 8.36 3.82
N ALA A 71 -10.73 7.14 4.06
CA ALA A 71 -10.23 6.30 5.15
C ALA A 71 -8.76 5.92 4.95
N VAL A 72 -8.35 5.59 3.72
CA VAL A 72 -6.95 5.30 3.40
C VAL A 72 -6.04 6.50 3.66
N ARG A 73 -6.47 7.71 3.26
CA ARG A 73 -5.71 8.96 3.51
C ARG A 73 -5.66 9.31 4.99
N ALA A 74 -6.76 9.14 5.71
CA ALA A 74 -6.80 9.36 7.16
C ALA A 74 -5.84 8.39 7.88
N ARG A 75 -5.76 7.13 7.46
CA ARG A 75 -4.79 6.14 7.98
C ARG A 75 -3.35 6.60 7.76
N ALA A 76 -3.01 7.07 6.55
CA ALA A 76 -1.69 7.63 6.28
C ALA A 76 -1.37 8.81 7.20
N GLY A 77 -2.36 9.68 7.47
CA GLY A 77 -2.26 10.77 8.45
C GLY A 77 -1.97 10.29 9.87
N LEU A 78 -2.70 9.28 10.37
CA LEU A 78 -2.47 8.73 11.72
C LEU A 78 -1.07 8.10 11.87
N LEU A 79 -0.61 7.38 10.85
CA LEU A 79 0.76 6.84 10.80
C LEU A 79 1.80 7.96 10.83
N HIS A 80 1.54 9.06 10.10
CA HIS A 80 2.42 10.22 10.06
C HIS A 80 2.47 10.95 11.41
N ILE A 81 1.33 11.13 12.08
CA ILE A 81 1.27 11.69 13.45
C ILE A 81 2.08 10.83 14.41
N THR A 82 1.92 9.50 14.37
CA THR A 82 2.68 8.58 15.22
C THR A 82 4.18 8.73 15.00
N ALA A 83 4.60 8.84 13.74
CA ALA A 83 6.00 9.00 13.43
C ALA A 83 6.57 10.35 13.90
N TRP A 84 5.81 11.45 13.79
CA TRP A 84 6.20 12.73 14.37
C TRP A 84 6.28 12.72 15.89
N LEU A 85 5.33 12.05 16.57
CA LEU A 85 5.39 11.86 18.03
C LEU A 85 6.66 11.11 18.45
N VAL A 86 7.04 10.08 17.69
CA VAL A 86 8.28 9.34 17.91
C VAL A 86 9.50 10.22 17.68
N VAL A 87 9.53 11.01 16.60
CA VAL A 87 10.63 11.96 16.35
C VAL A 87 10.76 12.97 17.49
N ILE A 88 9.66 13.59 17.94
CA ILE A 88 9.66 14.55 19.05
C ILE A 88 10.16 13.90 20.34
N LEU A 89 9.64 12.71 20.67
CA LEU A 89 10.08 11.95 21.85
C LEU A 89 11.58 11.64 21.78
N LEU A 90 12.07 11.19 20.63
CA LEU A 90 13.49 10.91 20.43
C LEU A 90 14.34 12.18 20.52
N THR A 91 13.93 13.29 19.90
CA THR A 91 14.64 14.57 20.02
C THR A 91 14.70 15.05 21.47
N TYR A 92 13.60 14.88 22.21
CA TYR A 92 13.57 15.20 23.64
C TYR A 92 14.54 14.32 24.45
N THR A 93 14.54 13.00 24.24
CA THR A 93 15.47 12.09 24.93
C THR A 93 16.92 12.33 24.53
N TYR A 94 17.19 12.71 23.28
CA TYR A 94 18.51 13.14 22.82
C TYR A 94 18.97 14.43 23.51
N GLY A 95 18.07 15.40 23.68
CA GLY A 95 18.37 16.62 24.45
C GLY A 95 18.70 16.30 25.91
N LEU A 96 17.96 15.38 26.53
CA LEU A 96 18.26 14.91 27.88
C LEU A 96 19.62 14.20 27.96
N GLU A 97 19.98 13.37 26.96
CA GLU A 97 21.29 12.72 26.90
C GLU A 97 22.45 13.73 26.84
N TYR A 98 22.27 14.80 26.05
CA TYR A 98 23.28 15.86 25.91
C TYR A 98 23.58 16.57 27.24
N HIS A 99 22.58 16.72 28.11
CA HIS A 99 22.74 17.33 29.43
C HIS A 99 22.97 16.32 30.57
N ALA A 100 22.97 15.01 30.29
CA ALA A 100 23.04 13.96 31.31
C ALA A 100 24.50 13.60 31.69
N ASN A 101 24.71 13.39 32.99
CA ASN A 101 25.93 12.78 33.53
C ASN A 101 26.06 11.30 33.11
N ASP A 102 27.28 10.74 33.15
CA ASP A 102 27.56 9.38 32.64
C ASP A 102 26.68 8.28 33.26
N LYS A 103 26.30 8.39 34.54
CA LYS A 103 25.40 7.42 35.19
C LYS A 103 23.96 7.46 34.68
N GLN A 104 23.54 8.60 34.10
CA GLN A 104 22.16 8.83 33.68
C GLN A 104 21.96 8.49 32.19
N LYS A 105 23.03 8.47 31.38
CA LYS A 105 23.01 8.09 29.95
C LYS A 105 22.48 6.67 29.71
N GLU A 106 22.70 5.75 30.64
CA GLU A 106 22.23 4.36 30.50
C GLU A 106 20.71 4.23 30.59
N SER A 107 20.04 5.16 31.28
CA SER A 107 18.58 5.22 31.39
C SER A 107 17.88 5.89 30.20
N VAL A 108 18.64 6.49 29.27
CA VAL A 108 18.07 7.22 28.14
C VAL A 108 17.59 6.25 27.07
N LEU A 109 16.35 6.46 26.63
CA LEU A 109 15.71 5.68 25.58
C LEU A 109 16.44 5.88 24.24
N LYS A 110 17.07 4.82 23.74
CA LYS A 110 17.77 4.84 22.46
C LYS A 110 16.77 4.68 21.30
N PRO A 111 17.02 5.30 20.13
CA PRO A 111 16.13 5.17 18.96
C PRO A 111 15.87 3.73 18.54
N PHE A 112 16.88 2.88 18.64
CA PHE A 112 16.77 1.48 18.27
C PHE A 112 15.79 0.73 19.18
N GLU A 113 15.72 1.06 20.48
CA GLU A 113 14.77 0.44 21.40
C GLU A 113 13.32 0.81 21.06
N VAL A 114 13.07 2.07 20.70
CA VAL A 114 11.73 2.50 20.24
C VAL A 114 11.34 1.76 18.96
N MET A 115 12.26 1.61 18.02
CA MET A 115 12.01 0.91 16.77
C MET A 115 11.72 -0.58 16.97
N LYS A 116 12.29 -1.24 17.98
CA LYS A 116 11.98 -2.66 18.30
C LYS A 116 10.52 -2.88 18.65
N PHE A 117 9.89 -1.93 19.34
CA PHE A 117 8.47 -2.05 19.71
C PHE A 117 7.54 -1.49 18.64
N LEU A 118 7.91 -0.39 18.00
CA LEU A 118 7.07 0.26 17.00
C LEU A 118 7.01 -0.53 15.68
N ALA A 119 8.15 -1.04 15.19
CA ALA A 119 8.19 -1.67 13.89
C ALA A 119 7.27 -2.90 13.75
N PRO A 120 7.19 -3.83 14.73
CA PRO A 120 6.24 -4.94 14.66
C PRO A 120 4.78 -4.49 14.56
N VAL A 121 4.39 -3.43 15.28
CA VAL A 121 3.03 -2.87 15.22
C VAL A 121 2.73 -2.32 13.83
N ILE A 122 3.67 -1.56 13.24
CA ILE A 122 3.50 -0.99 11.90
C ILE A 122 3.54 -2.08 10.81
N ILE A 123 4.38 -3.10 10.96
CA ILE A 123 4.41 -4.25 10.06
C ILE A 123 3.08 -5.01 10.13
N TRP A 124 2.57 -5.27 11.33
CA TRP A 124 1.26 -5.89 11.53
C TRP A 124 0.16 -5.09 10.85
N GLU A 125 0.12 -3.79 11.10
CA GLU A 125 -0.84 -2.85 10.51
C GLU A 125 -0.85 -2.93 8.97
N PHE A 126 0.32 -2.90 8.32
CA PHE A 126 0.40 -2.98 6.85
C PHE A 126 0.10 -4.38 6.29
N LEU A 127 0.58 -5.45 6.95
CA LEU A 127 0.33 -6.82 6.53
C LEU A 127 -1.16 -7.16 6.61
N PHE A 128 -1.79 -6.93 7.76
CA PHE A 128 -3.22 -7.22 7.91
C PHE A 128 -4.07 -6.39 6.98
N SER A 129 -3.69 -5.14 6.71
CA SER A 129 -4.34 -4.35 5.66
C SER A 129 -4.18 -5.00 4.28
N ALA A 130 -2.98 -5.45 3.91
CA ALA A 130 -2.70 -6.07 2.61
C ALA A 130 -3.44 -7.40 2.37
N PHE A 131 -3.85 -8.11 3.42
CA PHE A 131 -4.58 -9.37 3.30
C PHE A 131 -6.08 -9.22 3.53
N PHE A 132 -6.49 -8.46 4.55
CA PHE A 132 -7.86 -8.42 5.06
C PHE A 132 -8.53 -7.05 4.91
N GLY A 133 -7.84 -6.04 4.39
CA GLY A 133 -8.37 -4.68 4.26
C GLY A 133 -8.23 -3.85 5.55
N MET A 134 -8.84 -2.66 5.57
CA MET A 134 -8.64 -1.69 6.67
C MET A 134 -9.27 -2.13 8.00
N THR A 135 -10.33 -2.93 7.98
CA THR A 135 -11.07 -3.35 9.18
C THR A 135 -11.23 -4.87 9.16
N PRO A 136 -11.27 -5.54 10.32
CA PRO A 136 -11.12 -5.00 11.68
C PRO A 136 -9.71 -5.12 12.28
N LEU A 137 -8.77 -5.77 11.59
CA LEU A 137 -7.52 -6.25 12.22
C LEU A 137 -6.36 -5.24 12.19
N ALA A 138 -6.52 -4.14 11.45
CA ALA A 138 -5.54 -3.08 11.33
C ALA A 138 -5.94 -1.89 12.24
N PRO A 139 -5.33 -1.69 13.43
CA PRO A 139 -5.75 -0.65 14.37
C PRO A 139 -5.80 0.77 13.78
N TYR A 140 -4.81 1.15 12.95
CA TYR A 140 -4.85 2.46 12.29
C TYR A 140 -5.91 2.50 11.18
N GLY A 141 -6.11 1.40 10.46
CA GLY A 141 -7.20 1.25 9.49
C GLY A 141 -8.59 1.40 10.13
N VAL A 142 -8.81 0.74 11.27
CA VAL A 142 -10.05 0.86 12.06
C VAL A 142 -10.26 2.30 12.52
N ALA A 143 -9.26 2.90 13.16
CA ALA A 143 -9.34 4.28 13.62
C ALA A 143 -9.66 5.24 12.47
N ALA A 144 -8.99 5.07 11.33
CA ALA A 144 -9.22 5.89 10.14
C ALA A 144 -10.63 5.70 9.54
N THR A 145 -11.15 4.47 9.50
CA THR A 145 -12.53 4.22 9.05
C THR A 145 -13.55 4.87 9.98
N VAL A 146 -13.34 4.83 11.30
CA VAL A 146 -14.21 5.54 12.26
C VAL A 146 -14.17 7.05 12.04
N LEU A 147 -12.98 7.63 11.88
CA LEU A 147 -12.81 9.08 11.67
C LEU A 147 -13.48 9.58 10.38
N THR A 148 -13.61 8.72 9.37
CA THR A 148 -14.10 9.09 8.04
C THR A 148 -15.50 8.56 7.74
N ILE A 149 -16.16 7.85 8.67
CA ILE A 149 -17.45 7.19 8.45
C ILE A 149 -18.58 8.16 8.08
N LYS A 150 -18.50 9.42 8.52
CA LYS A 150 -19.47 10.47 8.21
C LYS A 150 -19.12 11.29 6.96
N GLN A 151 -17.95 11.08 6.37
CA GLN A 151 -17.55 11.76 5.14
C GLN A 151 -18.15 11.04 3.93
N HIS A 152 -18.44 11.80 2.87
CA HIS A 152 -18.88 11.20 1.61
C HIS A 152 -17.79 10.23 1.10
N PRO A 153 -18.10 8.93 0.90
CA PRO A 153 -17.09 7.95 0.54
C PRO A 153 -16.58 8.22 -0.88
N VAL A 154 -15.27 8.10 -1.06
CA VAL A 154 -14.64 8.18 -2.39
C VAL A 154 -14.05 6.82 -2.68
N TRP A 155 -14.72 6.06 -3.54
CA TRP A 155 -14.34 4.68 -3.81
C TRP A 155 -13.25 4.59 -4.87
N LYS A 156 -12.12 4.00 -4.49
CA LYS A 156 -11.00 3.68 -5.37
C LYS A 156 -10.68 2.19 -5.32
N PRO A 157 -10.19 1.59 -6.41
CA PRO A 157 -9.88 0.16 -6.48
C PRO A 157 -8.77 -0.23 -5.49
N ALA A 158 -8.96 -1.37 -4.82
CA ALA A 158 -8.13 -1.81 -3.70
C ALA A 158 -6.80 -2.48 -4.13
N GLY A 159 -6.72 -2.98 -5.37
CA GLY A 159 -5.53 -3.69 -5.88
C GLY A 159 -4.22 -2.90 -5.75
N PRO A 160 -4.12 -1.67 -6.30
CA PRO A 160 -2.91 -0.86 -6.17
C PRO A 160 -2.59 -0.45 -4.73
N LYS A 161 -3.59 -0.36 -3.84
CA LYS A 161 -3.39 -0.04 -2.41
C LYS A 161 -2.76 -1.22 -1.68
N ARG A 162 -3.14 -2.47 -2.01
CA ARG A 162 -2.46 -3.67 -1.50
C ARG A 162 -0.98 -3.65 -1.82
N PHE A 163 -0.61 -3.30 -3.06
CA PHE A 163 0.80 -3.17 -3.45
C PHE A 163 1.51 -2.08 -2.63
N ALA A 164 0.89 -0.91 -2.44
CA ALA A 164 1.45 0.16 -1.63
C ALA A 164 1.70 -0.27 -0.18
N TRP A 165 0.80 -1.05 0.42
CA TRP A 165 0.96 -1.56 1.79
C TRP A 165 2.07 -2.60 1.89
N LEU A 166 2.21 -3.49 0.90
CA LEU A 166 3.34 -4.44 0.84
C LEU A 166 4.68 -3.71 0.65
N LEU A 167 4.71 -2.64 -0.13
CA LEU A 167 5.88 -1.76 -0.24
C LEU A 167 6.20 -1.13 1.13
N GLY A 168 5.18 -0.69 1.88
CA GLY A 168 5.33 -0.22 3.26
C GLY A 168 5.95 -1.27 4.20
N VAL A 169 5.49 -2.52 4.14
CA VAL A 169 6.09 -3.65 4.89
C VAL A 169 7.57 -3.80 4.53
N GLY A 170 7.90 -3.75 3.23
CA GLY A 170 9.28 -3.86 2.75
C GLY A 170 10.18 -2.74 3.29
N LEU A 171 9.70 -1.49 3.26
CA LEU A 171 10.46 -0.35 3.78
C LEU A 171 10.69 -0.44 5.30
N VAL A 172 9.65 -0.76 6.08
CA VAL A 172 9.77 -0.87 7.55
C VAL A 172 10.66 -2.05 7.94
N THR A 173 10.53 -3.19 7.25
CA THR A 173 11.41 -4.34 7.45
C THR A 173 12.86 -3.99 7.09
N GLY A 174 13.08 -3.25 6.00
CA GLY A 174 14.39 -2.72 5.62
C GLY A 174 14.99 -1.81 6.68
N CYS A 175 14.18 -0.93 7.30
CA CYS A 175 14.62 -0.11 8.44
C CYS A 175 15.10 -0.97 9.61
N VAL A 176 14.35 -2.01 9.97
CA VAL A 176 14.72 -2.92 11.08
C VAL A 176 16.03 -3.64 10.77
N ILE A 177 16.17 -4.21 9.56
CA ILE A 177 17.39 -4.90 9.12
C ILE A 177 18.58 -3.94 9.15
N ALA A 178 18.44 -2.73 8.57
CA ALA A 178 19.50 -1.73 8.59
C ALA A 178 19.88 -1.30 10.02
N GLY A 179 18.91 -1.23 10.93
CA GLY A 179 19.12 -0.96 12.35
C GLY A 179 19.91 -2.06 13.05
N VAL A 180 19.55 -3.33 12.82
CA VAL A 180 20.26 -4.51 13.37
C VAL A 180 21.69 -4.60 12.84
N LEU A 181 21.91 -4.24 11.58
CA LEU A 181 23.24 -4.18 10.96
C LEU A 181 24.04 -2.91 11.31
N GLU A 182 23.54 -2.09 12.24
CA GLU A 182 24.12 -0.82 12.67
C GLU A 182 24.38 0.20 11.54
N LYS A 183 23.69 0.07 10.40
CA LYS A 183 23.76 0.99 9.26
C LYS A 183 22.82 2.18 9.46
N ARG A 184 23.16 3.04 10.42
CA ARG A 184 22.34 4.18 10.89
C ARG A 184 21.84 5.09 9.76
N PHE A 185 22.71 5.46 8.82
CA PHE A 185 22.33 6.32 7.69
C PHE A 185 21.32 5.67 6.74
N VAL A 186 21.43 4.36 6.52
CA VAL A 186 20.49 3.61 5.67
C VAL A 186 19.12 3.52 6.36
N ALA A 187 19.11 3.15 7.65
CA ALA A 187 17.88 3.11 8.43
C ALA A 187 17.17 4.47 8.47
N LEU A 188 17.93 5.56 8.68
CA LEU A 188 17.40 6.92 8.68
C LEU A 188 16.86 7.31 7.29
N GLY A 189 17.60 7.03 6.22
CA GLY A 189 17.16 7.31 4.85
C GLY A 189 15.86 6.60 4.49
N LEU A 190 15.72 5.32 4.87
CA LEU A 190 14.49 4.55 4.69
C LEU A 190 13.33 5.10 5.51
N ALA A 191 13.56 5.48 6.77
CA ALA A 191 12.54 6.08 7.62
C ALA A 191 12.06 7.44 7.08
N CYS A 192 12.99 8.31 6.67
CA CYS A 192 12.68 9.58 6.02
C CYS A 192 11.90 9.37 4.72
N THR A 193 12.27 8.36 3.92
CA THR A 193 11.52 8.00 2.71
C THR A 193 10.09 7.61 3.07
N CYS A 194 9.87 6.75 4.07
CA CYS A 194 8.52 6.39 4.52
C CYS A 194 7.70 7.61 4.95
N LEU A 195 8.31 8.52 5.71
CA LEU A 195 7.67 9.75 6.17
C LEU A 195 7.23 10.64 5.01
N VAL A 196 8.09 10.83 4.01
CA VAL A 196 7.76 11.62 2.81
C VAL A 196 6.63 10.95 2.03
N LEU A 197 6.68 9.64 1.81
CA LEU A 197 5.64 8.93 1.06
C LEU A 197 4.27 8.96 1.75
N THR A 198 4.24 8.75 3.06
CA THR A 198 2.99 8.84 3.84
C THR A 198 2.45 10.27 3.89
N TRP A 199 3.34 11.27 3.99
CA TRP A 199 2.97 12.68 3.92
C TRP A 199 2.37 13.04 2.55
N MET A 200 2.98 12.61 1.44
CA MET A 200 2.45 12.85 0.09
C MET A 200 1.05 12.24 -0.08
N GLU A 201 0.79 11.05 0.47
CA GLU A 201 -0.52 10.41 0.38
C GLU A 201 -1.59 11.17 1.18
N VAL A 202 -1.28 11.65 2.39
CA VAL A 202 -2.25 12.41 3.19
C VAL A 202 -2.43 13.84 2.67
N ALA A 203 -1.35 14.57 2.42
CA ALA A 203 -1.38 15.99 2.06
C ALA A 203 -1.81 16.22 0.62
N LEU A 204 -1.21 15.49 -0.33
CA LEU A 204 -1.46 15.68 -1.77
C LEU A 204 -2.52 14.71 -2.31
N GLY A 205 -2.87 13.65 -1.57
CA GLY A 205 -3.71 12.57 -2.11
C GLY A 205 -2.98 11.70 -3.14
N PHE A 206 -1.65 11.76 -3.19
CA PHE A 206 -0.83 11.01 -4.14
C PHE A 206 -0.12 9.84 -3.45
N CYS A 207 -0.47 8.62 -3.86
CA CYS A 207 0.18 7.40 -3.39
C CYS A 207 1.21 6.89 -4.42
N LEU A 208 2.51 6.99 -4.09
CA LEU A 208 3.58 6.52 -4.97
C LEU A 208 3.46 5.02 -5.29
N GLY A 209 3.04 4.20 -4.32
CA GLY A 209 2.85 2.76 -4.53
C GLY A 209 1.82 2.47 -5.63
N CYS A 210 0.67 3.15 -5.60
CA CYS A 210 -0.34 3.01 -6.65
C CYS A 210 0.17 3.48 -8.02
N PHE A 211 0.95 4.56 -8.06
CA PHE A 211 1.56 5.05 -9.29
C PHE A 211 2.53 4.04 -9.91
N VAL A 212 3.43 3.48 -9.10
CA VAL A 212 4.39 2.46 -9.53
C VAL A 212 3.66 1.20 -10.00
N PHE A 213 2.63 0.76 -9.28
CA PHE A 213 1.81 -0.38 -9.67
C PHE A 213 1.19 -0.21 -11.07
N ASN A 214 0.57 0.95 -11.33
CA ASN A 214 -0.03 1.24 -12.63
C ASN A 214 1.01 1.28 -13.76
N LYS A 215 2.20 1.83 -13.50
CA LYS A 215 3.31 1.83 -14.47
C LYS A 215 3.81 0.42 -14.79
N ILE A 216 3.95 -0.44 -13.77
CA ILE A 216 4.36 -1.84 -13.97
C ILE A 216 3.29 -2.61 -14.75
N ALA A 217 2.00 -2.41 -14.45
CA ALA A 217 0.89 -3.02 -15.19
C ALA A 217 0.93 -2.64 -16.68
N LYS A 218 1.12 -1.34 -16.97
CA LYS A 218 1.29 -0.83 -18.34
C LYS A 218 2.46 -1.50 -19.07
N LEU A 219 3.62 -1.60 -18.41
CA LEU A 219 4.81 -2.23 -19.00
C LEU A 219 4.64 -3.73 -19.27
N ARG A 220 3.79 -4.42 -18.49
CA ARG A 220 3.47 -5.84 -18.67
C ARG A 220 2.36 -6.11 -19.71
N GLY A 221 1.86 -5.07 -20.38
CA GLY A 221 0.75 -5.21 -21.34
C GLY A 221 -0.58 -5.61 -20.69
N GLN A 222 -0.70 -5.48 -19.36
CA GLN A 222 -1.96 -5.68 -18.66
C GLN A 222 -2.78 -4.39 -18.75
N GLU A 223 -4.12 -4.52 -18.78
CA GLU A 223 -4.99 -3.35 -18.79
C GLU A 223 -4.69 -2.46 -17.57
N GLU A 224 -4.37 -1.21 -17.84
CA GLU A 224 -4.26 -0.19 -16.79
C GLU A 224 -5.60 -0.13 -16.05
N CYS A 225 -5.54 -0.01 -14.74
CA CYS A 225 -6.74 0.20 -13.96
C CYS A 225 -7.38 1.55 -14.38
N ALA A 226 -8.42 1.49 -15.22
CA ALA A 226 -9.06 2.66 -15.81
C ALA A 226 -9.62 3.64 -14.75
N GLU A 227 -10.09 3.10 -13.61
CA GLU A 227 -10.59 3.86 -12.47
C GLU A 227 -9.49 4.37 -11.52
N CYS A 228 -8.26 3.89 -11.70
CA CYS A 228 -7.07 4.32 -10.97
C CYS A 228 -6.36 5.52 -11.61
N LYS A 229 -6.86 6.02 -12.75
CA LYS A 229 -6.32 7.26 -13.32
C LYS A 229 -6.40 8.33 -12.24
N LEU A 230 -5.24 8.82 -11.84
CA LEU A 230 -5.13 10.13 -11.20
C LEU A 230 -5.85 11.09 -12.15
N PRO A 231 -6.60 12.09 -11.65
CA PRO A 231 -7.09 13.15 -12.52
C PRO A 231 -5.93 13.59 -13.38
N ASP A 232 -6.09 13.58 -14.70
CA ASP A 232 -5.03 13.96 -15.62
C ASP A 232 -4.49 15.32 -15.13
N MET A 233 -3.23 15.36 -14.70
CA MET A 233 -2.60 16.64 -14.43
C MET A 233 -2.67 17.42 -15.75
N PRO A 234 -3.16 18.67 -15.76
CA PRO A 234 -3.16 19.47 -16.98
C PRO A 234 -1.70 19.70 -17.39
N GLY A 235 -1.21 18.90 -18.34
CA GLY A 235 0.18 18.94 -18.76
C GLY A 235 0.61 17.66 -19.47
N GLY A 236 0.19 17.51 -20.72
CA GLY A 236 0.62 16.41 -21.59
C GLY A 236 -0.04 16.52 -22.96
N GLY A 237 0.18 17.65 -23.63
CA GLY A 237 0.02 17.76 -25.08
C GLY A 237 1.20 17.14 -25.81
#